data_AF-A0A0F7PUI8-F1
#
_entry.id   AF-A0A0F7PUI8-F1
#
_cell.length_a   1.000
_cell.length_b   1.000
_cell.length_c   1.000
_cell.angle_alpha   90.00
_cell.angle_beta   90.00
_cell.angle_gamma   90.00
#
_symmetry.space_group_name_H-M   'P 1'
#
loop_
_entity.id
_entity.type
_entity.pdbx_description
1 polymer ?
#
loop_
_entity_poly.entity_id
_entity_poly.type
_entity_poly.pdbx_seq_one_letter_code
_entity_poly.pdbx_strand_id
1 'polypeptide(L)'
;MWNTNLKNGVIDSIPLIYFFQIFTPKCERRYIGIATSKVRLYQAYRNNVQRIFEGKQKRGNGPLTRDGRPQKRSNLEYRRVHLFLAVAVENKWPIIHTAIENGTKDEVKARELVLIEELNSDLNSRFGQPRQGWLIEEYADLKSKVIAGEI
;
A
#
# COMPACT_ATOMS: atom_id res chain seq x y z
N MET A 1 5.03 -11.69 -7.76
CA MET A 1 4.11 -11.35 -6.65
C MET A 1 4.69 -11.87 -5.34
N TRP A 2 4.36 -11.25 -4.21
CA TRP A 2 4.83 -11.64 -2.87
C TRP A 2 3.82 -12.55 -2.14
N ASN A 3 4.30 -13.31 -1.15
CA ASN A 3 3.48 -14.08 -0.21
C ASN A 3 3.25 -13.32 1.09
N THR A 4 2.21 -13.67 1.84
CA THR A 4 1.94 -13.11 3.17
C THR A 4 2.30 -14.15 4.23
N ASN A 5 3.18 -13.78 5.16
CA ASN A 5 3.53 -14.59 6.31
C ASN A 5 2.60 -14.24 7.47
N LEU A 6 2.08 -15.24 8.17
CA LEU A 6 1.36 -15.03 9.42
C LEU A 6 2.33 -15.29 10.57
N LYS A 7 2.50 -14.33 11.49
CA LYS A 7 3.23 -14.57 12.73
C LYS A 7 2.47 -15.61 13.57
N ASN A 8 3.19 -16.39 14.37
CA ASN A 8 2.59 -17.40 15.25
C ASN A 8 1.45 -16.81 16.09
N GLY A 9 0.30 -17.48 16.07
CA GLY A 9 -0.90 -17.05 16.79
C GLY A 9 -1.76 -16.00 16.09
N VAL A 10 -1.35 -15.48 14.92
CA VAL A 10 -2.15 -14.51 14.16
C VAL A 10 -3.21 -15.22 13.31
N ILE A 11 -4.47 -14.81 13.48
CA ILE A 11 -5.65 -15.34 12.81
C ILE A 11 -6.14 -14.34 11.76
N ASP A 12 -6.17 -14.73 10.49
CA ASP A 12 -6.49 -13.87 9.35
C ASP A 12 -7.99 -13.56 9.15
N SER A 13 -8.85 -14.13 10.00
CA SER A 13 -10.29 -13.85 10.06
C SER A 13 -10.68 -12.77 11.09
N ILE A 14 -9.73 -12.30 11.90
CA ILE A 14 -9.91 -11.26 12.91
C ILE A 14 -9.20 -9.99 12.41
N PRO A 15 -9.65 -8.76 12.78
CA PRO A 15 -8.88 -7.57 12.48
C PRO A 15 -7.43 -7.70 12.96
N LEU A 16 -6.50 -7.22 12.14
CA LEU A 16 -5.08 -7.37 12.37
C LEU A 16 -4.28 -6.25 11.73
N ILE A 17 -3.04 -6.12 12.19
CA ILE A 17 -2.03 -5.24 11.61
C ILE A 17 -1.05 -6.09 10.80
N TYR A 18 -0.70 -5.62 9.61
CA TYR A 18 0.35 -6.19 8.77
C TYR A 18 1.43 -5.16 8.46
N PHE A 19 2.60 -5.67 8.08
CA PHE A 19 3.79 -4.91 7.78
C PHE A 19 4.39 -5.36 6.47
N PHE A 20 4.66 -4.37 5.62
CA PHE A 20 5.42 -4.54 4.39
C PHE A 20 6.82 -3.99 4.58
N GLN A 21 7.80 -4.78 4.14
CA GLN A 21 9.19 -4.37 3.94
C GLN A 21 9.53 -4.56 2.47
N ILE A 22 9.97 -3.49 1.82
CA ILE A 22 10.30 -3.47 0.40
C ILE A 22 11.77 -3.08 0.28
N PHE A 23 12.60 -4.00 -0.21
CA PHE A 23 14.05 -3.82 -0.28
C PHE A 23 14.45 -3.29 -1.64
N THR A 24 14.67 -1.98 -1.73
CA THR A 24 15.23 -1.35 -2.93
C THR A 24 16.76 -1.48 -2.94
N PRO A 25 17.44 -1.22 -4.06
CA PRO A 25 18.90 -1.20 -4.10
C PRO A 25 19.55 -0.19 -3.15
N LYS A 26 18.81 0.86 -2.74
CA LYS A 26 19.33 1.93 -1.90
C LYS A 26 18.94 1.82 -0.43
N CYS A 27 17.74 1.32 -0.14
CA CYS A 27 17.21 1.24 1.22
C CYS A 27 16.01 0.29 1.35
N GLU A 28 15.68 -0.03 2.60
CA GLU A 28 14.42 -0.65 2.98
C GLU A 28 13.32 0.41 3.10
N ARG A 29 12.15 0.11 2.55
CA ARG A 29 10.93 0.93 2.65
C ARG A 29 9.86 0.16 3.42
N ARG A 30 9.18 0.85 4.33
CA ARG A 30 8.35 0.24 5.37
C ARG A 30 6.93 0.78 5.33
N TYR A 31 5.95 -0.11 5.41
CA TYR A 31 4.52 0.24 5.48
C TYR A 31 3.77 -0.63 6.49
N ILE A 32 3.06 0.01 7.42
CA ILE A 32 2.10 -0.61 8.32
C ILE A 32 0.69 -0.44 7.76
N GLY A 33 -0.14 -1.47 7.85
CA GLY A 33 -1.55 -1.32 7.52
C GLY A 33 -2.44 -2.26 8.29
N ILE A 34 -3.72 -1.90 8.33
CA ILE A 34 -4.75 -2.69 8.97
C ILE A 34 -5.52 -3.51 7.93
N ALA A 35 -5.81 -4.76 8.28
CA ALA A 35 -6.76 -5.61 7.58
C ALA A 35 -7.93 -5.96 8.51
N THR A 36 -9.15 -5.67 8.07
CA THR A 36 -10.39 -6.12 8.71
C THR A 36 -11.05 -7.28 7.95
N SER A 37 -10.39 -7.78 6.90
CA SER A 37 -10.83 -8.92 6.10
C SER A 37 -9.66 -9.56 5.35
N LYS A 38 -9.79 -10.86 5.01
CA LYS A 38 -8.81 -11.58 4.18
C LYS A 38 -8.55 -10.91 2.84
N VAL A 39 -9.59 -10.37 2.20
CA VAL A 39 -9.47 -9.65 0.92
C VAL A 39 -8.53 -8.46 1.06
N ARG A 40 -8.62 -7.71 2.17
CA ARG A 40 -7.75 -6.57 2.43
C ARG A 40 -6.28 -7.00 2.60
N LEU A 41 -6.04 -8.11 3.29
CA LEU A 41 -4.70 -8.64 3.56
C LEU A 41 -4.06 -9.24 2.30
N TYR A 42 -4.76 -10.13 1.60
CA TYR A 42 -4.17 -10.92 0.53
C TYR A 42 -4.34 -10.30 -0.86
N GLN A 43 -5.47 -9.66 -1.16
CA GLN A 43 -5.81 -9.35 -2.56
C GLN A 43 -5.75 -7.85 -2.87
N ALA A 44 -6.15 -6.98 -1.95
CA ALA A 44 -6.36 -5.56 -2.25
C ALA A 44 -5.12 -4.86 -2.83
N TYR A 45 -3.92 -5.13 -2.28
CA TYR A 45 -2.67 -4.56 -2.78
C TYR A 45 -2.25 -5.16 -4.12
N ARG A 46 -2.38 -6.48 -4.28
CA ARG A 46 -2.07 -7.17 -5.54
C ARG A 46 -2.95 -6.67 -6.68
N ASN A 47 -4.26 -6.52 -6.43
CA ASN A 47 -5.20 -5.94 -7.39
C ASN A 47 -4.84 -4.51 -7.78
N ASN A 48 -4.43 -3.66 -6.83
CA ASN A 48 -4.00 -2.31 -7.16
C ASN A 48 -2.72 -2.30 -8.01
N VAL A 49 -1.74 -3.15 -7.70
CA VAL A 49 -0.53 -3.29 -8.52
C VAL A 49 -0.87 -3.76 -9.94
N GLN A 50 -1.74 -4.76 -10.07
CA GLN A 50 -2.21 -5.23 -11.37
C GLN A 50 -2.90 -4.12 -12.18
N ARG A 51 -3.78 -3.33 -11.54
CA ARG A 51 -4.43 -2.19 -12.19
C ARG A 51 -3.44 -1.12 -12.63
N ILE A 52 -2.38 -0.87 -11.85
CA ILE A 52 -1.31 0.07 -12.22
C ILE A 52 -0.62 -0.42 -13.50
N PHE A 53 -0.27 -1.70 -13.59
CA PHE A 53 0.33 -2.27 -14.80
C PHE A 53 -0.59 -2.23 -16.03
N GLU A 54 -1.91 -2.28 -15.81
CA GLU A 54 -2.91 -2.11 -16.86
C GLU A 54 -3.20 -0.64 -17.23
N GLY A 55 -2.53 0.33 -16.60
CA GLY A 55 -2.78 1.76 -16.83
C GLY A 55 -4.15 2.23 -16.34
N LYS A 56 -4.77 1.52 -15.39
CA LYS A 56 -6.10 1.83 -14.86
C LYS A 56 -6.03 2.66 -13.59
N GLN A 57 -7.00 3.55 -13.41
CA GLN A 57 -7.25 4.25 -12.15
C GLN A 57 -7.59 3.27 -11.01
N LYS A 58 -7.48 3.68 -9.74
CA LYS A 58 -7.68 2.79 -8.58
C LYS A 58 -9.11 2.26 -8.41
N ARG A 59 -10.14 3.08 -8.69
CA ARG A 59 -11.56 2.67 -8.61
C ARG A 59 -12.34 3.10 -9.85
N GLY A 60 -13.23 2.22 -10.31
CA GLY A 60 -14.08 2.45 -11.48
C GLY A 60 -13.36 2.25 -12.82
N ASN A 61 -14.08 2.54 -13.91
CA ASN A 61 -13.60 2.49 -15.29
C ASN A 61 -13.31 3.90 -15.87
N GLY A 62 -13.14 4.90 -15.01
CA GLY A 62 -12.92 6.29 -15.44
C GLY A 62 -13.24 7.30 -14.35
N PRO A 63 -13.14 8.61 -14.68
CA PRO A 63 -13.27 9.71 -13.73
C PRO A 63 -14.71 9.94 -13.24
N LEU A 64 -15.70 9.23 -13.80
CA LEU A 64 -17.11 9.39 -13.48
C LEU A 64 -17.63 8.20 -12.63
N THR A 65 -18.62 8.47 -11.79
CA THR A 65 -19.46 7.47 -11.13
C THR A 65 -20.41 6.83 -12.16
N ARG A 66 -21.12 5.78 -11.76
CA ARG A 66 -22.15 5.15 -12.60
C ARG A 66 -23.23 6.13 -13.07
N ASP A 67 -23.51 7.15 -12.26
CA ASP A 67 -24.52 8.18 -12.54
C ASP A 67 -23.95 9.38 -13.31
N GLY A 68 -22.73 9.25 -13.88
CA GLY A 68 -22.10 10.29 -14.69
C GLY A 68 -21.50 11.46 -13.91
N ARG A 69 -21.47 11.42 -12.58
CA ARG A 69 -20.88 12.49 -11.75
C ARG A 69 -19.38 12.29 -11.57
N PRO A 70 -18.55 13.35 -11.46
CA PRO A 70 -17.13 13.19 -11.14
C PRO A 70 -16.89 12.41 -9.84
N GLN A 71 -15.96 11.46 -9.87
CA GLN A 71 -15.50 10.77 -8.68
C GLN A 71 -14.67 11.71 -7.79
N LYS A 72 -14.74 11.49 -6.47
CA LYS A 72 -13.79 12.11 -5.53
C LYS A 72 -12.36 11.69 -5.89
N ARG A 73 -11.43 12.65 -5.94
CA ARG A 73 -10.03 12.43 -6.30
C ARG A 73 -9.38 11.26 -5.53
N SER A 74 -9.63 11.15 -4.24
CA SER A 74 -9.10 10.06 -3.38
C SER A 74 -9.54 8.64 -3.77
N ASN A 75 -10.62 8.50 -4.55
CA ASN A 75 -11.02 7.21 -5.13
C ASN A 75 -10.18 6.83 -6.35
N LEU A 76 -9.65 7.82 -7.07
CA LEU A 76 -8.82 7.64 -8.26
C LEU A 76 -7.35 7.44 -7.86
N GLU A 77 -6.92 8.05 -6.76
CA GLU A 77 -5.53 8.08 -6.32
C GLU A 77 -5.03 6.80 -5.64
N TYR A 78 -3.91 6.31 -6.13
CA TYR A 78 -3.08 5.32 -5.46
C TYR A 78 -2.27 5.94 -4.31
N ARG A 79 -1.84 5.11 -3.35
CA ARG A 79 -1.01 5.52 -2.22
C ARG A 79 0.46 5.27 -2.54
N ARG A 80 1.38 5.91 -1.80
CA ARG A 80 2.83 5.71 -1.94
C ARG A 80 3.24 4.24 -1.85
N VAL A 81 2.70 3.48 -0.90
CA VAL A 81 2.95 2.03 -0.82
C VAL A 81 2.57 1.28 -2.10
N HIS A 82 1.52 1.69 -2.83
CA HIS A 82 1.16 1.04 -4.09
C HIS A 82 2.20 1.31 -5.19
N LEU A 83 2.78 2.51 -5.22
CA LEU A 83 3.88 2.87 -6.14
C LEU A 83 5.09 1.97 -5.88
N PHE A 84 5.55 1.93 -4.63
CA PHE A 84 6.72 1.12 -4.26
C PHE A 84 6.51 -0.36 -4.50
N LEU A 85 5.32 -0.90 -4.21
CA LEU A 85 5.00 -2.29 -4.52
C LEU A 85 5.00 -2.57 -6.03
N ALA A 86 4.44 -1.68 -6.84
CA ALA A 86 4.44 -1.84 -8.29
C ALA A 86 5.87 -1.82 -8.86
N VAL A 87 6.68 -0.82 -8.48
CA VAL A 87 8.08 -0.71 -8.91
C VAL A 87 8.90 -1.92 -8.43
N ALA A 88 8.70 -2.35 -7.18
CA ALA A 88 9.40 -3.51 -6.64
C ALA A 88 9.05 -4.81 -7.40
N VAL A 89 7.77 -5.03 -7.72
CA VAL A 89 7.36 -6.20 -8.51
C VAL A 89 7.98 -6.17 -9.90
N GLU A 90 7.96 -5.02 -10.58
CA GLU A 90 8.51 -4.86 -11.93
C GLU A 90 10.04 -5.08 -11.97
N ASN A 91 10.75 -4.59 -10.96
CA ASN A 91 12.20 -4.71 -10.85
C ASN A 91 12.66 -5.97 -10.08
N LYS A 92 11.73 -6.86 -9.71
CA LYS A 92 12.01 -8.09 -8.94
C LYS A 92 12.71 -7.83 -7.60
N TRP A 93 12.42 -6.70 -6.97
CA TRP A 93 12.93 -6.37 -5.65
C TRP A 93 12.26 -7.21 -4.56
N PRO A 94 12.98 -7.62 -3.50
CA PRO A 94 12.40 -8.40 -2.42
C PRO A 94 11.28 -7.63 -1.69
N ILE A 95 10.18 -8.33 -1.43
CA ILE A 95 9.03 -7.82 -0.68
C ILE A 95 8.69 -8.85 0.40
N ILE A 96 8.76 -8.43 1.66
CA ILE A 96 8.27 -9.20 2.81
C ILE A 96 6.95 -8.59 3.24
N HIS A 97 5.92 -9.42 3.41
CA HIS A 97 4.61 -9.02 3.90
C HIS A 97 4.21 -9.93 5.05
N THR A 98 4.04 -9.37 6.24
CA THR A 98 3.83 -10.13 7.47
C THR A 98 2.62 -9.62 8.22
N ALA A 99 1.68 -10.47 8.59
CA ALA A 99 0.65 -10.17 9.59
C ALA A 99 1.26 -10.31 10.99
N ILE A 100 1.24 -9.25 11.78
CA ILE A 100 2.03 -9.13 13.01
C ILE A 100 1.21 -9.48 14.24
N GLU A 101 0.00 -8.94 14.35
CA GLU A 101 -0.82 -9.02 15.55
C GLU A 101 -2.30 -8.81 15.24
N ASN A 102 -3.16 -9.49 16.01
CA ASN A 102 -4.60 -9.30 15.99
C ASN A 102 -5.03 -8.24 17.01
N GLY A 103 -6.24 -7.72 16.82
CA GLY A 103 -6.94 -6.93 17.82
C GLY A 103 -8.39 -6.67 17.39
N THR A 104 -9.14 -5.99 18.23
CA THR A 104 -10.40 -5.37 17.82
C THR A 104 -10.14 -4.21 16.85
N LYS A 105 -11.19 -3.74 16.17
CA LYS A 105 -11.06 -2.66 15.17
C LYS A 105 -10.48 -1.36 15.74
N ASP A 106 -10.70 -1.07 17.02
CA ASP A 106 -10.22 0.18 17.61
C ASP A 106 -8.83 0.00 18.23
N GLU A 107 -8.54 -1.18 18.80
CA GLU A 107 -7.18 -1.53 19.23
C GLU A 107 -6.19 -1.49 18.07
N VAL A 108 -6.51 -2.12 16.93
CA VAL A 108 -5.60 -2.13 15.77
C VAL A 108 -5.37 -0.73 15.17
N LYS A 109 -6.32 0.20 15.32
CA LYS A 109 -6.13 1.60 14.87
C LYS A 109 -5.18 2.34 15.79
N ALA A 110 -5.39 2.25 17.10
CA ALA A 110 -4.50 2.88 18.07
C ALA A 110 -3.08 2.32 17.94
N ARG A 111 -2.98 1.00 17.81
CA ARG A 111 -1.70 0.30 17.71
C ARG A 111 -0.98 0.51 16.37
N GLU A 112 -1.70 0.68 15.25
CA GLU A 112 -1.09 1.08 13.96
C GLU A 112 -0.27 2.37 14.10
N LEU A 113 -0.77 3.38 14.81
CA LEU A 113 -0.05 4.65 14.99
C LEU A 113 1.26 4.46 15.75
N VAL A 114 1.22 3.66 16.83
CA VAL A 114 2.42 3.35 17.62
C VAL A 114 3.44 2.57 16.78
N LEU A 115 3.00 1.58 16.01
CA LEU A 115 3.90 0.79 15.16
C LEU A 115 4.51 1.59 14.00
N ILE A 116 3.79 2.59 13.47
CA ILE A 116 4.35 3.49 12.45
C ILE A 116 5.59 4.20 13.00
N GLU A 117 5.55 4.64 14.25
CA GLU A 117 6.67 5.29 14.93
C GLU A 117 7.75 4.29 15.33
N GLU A 118 7.39 3.22 16.05
CA GLU A 118 8.34 2.17 16.53
C GLU A 118 9.17 1.57 15.40
N LEU A 119 8.56 1.37 14.21
CA LEU A 119 9.21 0.73 13.07
C LEU A 119 9.76 1.71 12.02
N ASN A 120 9.64 3.02 12.26
CA ASN A 120 10.02 4.08 11.32
C ASN A 120 9.39 3.87 9.93
N SER A 121 8.07 3.73 9.88
CA SER A 121 7.33 3.37 8.67
C SER A 121 7.13 4.55 7.72
N ASP A 122 8.00 4.67 6.70
CA ASP A 122 8.10 5.83 5.83
C ASP A 122 7.06 5.90 4.68
N LEU A 123 6.37 4.78 4.42
CA LEU A 123 5.33 4.72 3.39
C LEU A 123 3.91 4.99 3.93
N ASN A 124 3.73 5.07 5.26
CA ASN A 124 2.45 5.45 5.86
C ASN A 124 2.14 6.94 5.61
N SER A 125 3.18 7.77 5.49
CA SER A 125 3.21 9.17 5.01
C SER A 125 4.66 9.70 5.04
N ARG A 126 5.22 10.61 4.20
CA ARG A 126 4.76 11.61 3.19
C ARG A 126 5.99 12.10 2.33
N PHE A 127 5.78 12.97 1.33
CA PHE A 127 6.67 14.14 1.11
C PHE A 127 5.81 15.41 1.23
N GLY A 128 6.20 16.37 2.07
CA GLY A 128 5.55 17.70 2.17
C GLY A 128 4.15 17.78 2.82
N GLN A 129 3.51 16.66 3.12
CA GLN A 129 2.55 16.54 4.23
C GLN A 129 1.12 17.21 4.06
N PRO A 130 0.17 16.74 3.20
CA PRO A 130 -1.03 15.91 3.58
C PRO A 130 -1.02 14.49 2.98
N ARG A 131 -2.11 13.69 3.10
CA ARG A 131 -2.23 12.30 2.56
C ARG A 131 -2.22 12.30 1.02
N GLN A 132 -1.07 12.60 0.41
CA GLN A 132 -0.93 12.79 -1.04
C GLN A 132 -0.91 11.42 -1.71
N GLY A 133 -1.99 11.12 -2.43
CA GLY A 133 -2.00 10.03 -3.40
C GLY A 133 -1.54 10.52 -4.77
N TRP A 134 -1.46 9.61 -5.72
CA TRP A 134 -1.04 9.88 -7.10
C TRP A 134 -2.01 9.23 -8.09
N LEU A 135 -2.23 9.89 -9.21
CA LEU A 135 -3.05 9.43 -10.32
C LEU A 135 -2.23 8.55 -11.27
N ILE A 136 -2.88 7.66 -12.01
CA ILE A 136 -2.16 6.68 -12.84
C ILE A 136 -1.29 7.31 -13.92
N GLU A 137 -1.69 8.49 -14.40
CA GLU A 137 -0.99 9.31 -15.38
C GLU A 137 0.39 9.78 -14.85
N GLU A 138 0.57 9.85 -13.52
CA GLU A 138 1.82 10.24 -12.86
C GLU A 138 2.79 9.06 -12.69
N TYR A 139 2.40 7.82 -13.03
CA TYR A 139 3.16 6.62 -12.71
C TYR A 139 4.57 6.61 -13.31
N ALA A 140 4.71 6.99 -14.58
CA ALA A 140 5.99 6.90 -15.30
C ALA A 140 7.05 7.83 -14.68
N ASP A 141 6.67 9.06 -14.34
CA ASP A 141 7.54 10.02 -13.66
C ASP A 141 7.91 9.53 -12.25
N LEU A 142 6.91 9.17 -11.45
CA LEU A 142 7.12 8.70 -10.08
C LEU A 142 7.97 7.43 -10.01
N LYS A 143 7.77 6.49 -10.94
CA LYS A 143 8.60 5.28 -11.06
C LYS A 143 10.07 5.64 -11.27
N SER A 144 10.35 6.58 -12.16
CA SER A 144 11.71 7.00 -12.48
C SER A 144 12.41 7.58 -11.25
N LYS A 145 11.68 8.39 -10.47
CA LYS A 145 12.16 8.97 -9.20
C LYS A 145 12.43 7.90 -8.14
N VAL A 146 11.58 6.88 -8.02
CA VAL A 146 11.82 5.75 -7.10
C VAL A 146 13.10 4.98 -7.48
N ILE A 147 13.30 4.72 -8.77
CA ILE A 147 14.50 4.01 -9.25
C ILE A 147 15.77 4.87 -9.04
N ALA A 148 15.68 6.17 -9.28
CA ALA A 148 16.74 7.12 -8.98
C ALA A 148 16.99 7.31 -7.48
N GLY A 149 16.05 6.91 -6.62
CA GLY A 149 16.11 7.07 -5.16
C GLY A 149 15.87 8.50 -4.70
N GLU A 150 15.17 9.29 -5.50
CA GLU A 150 14.78 10.67 -5.19
C GLU A 150 13.57 10.74 -4.26
N ILE A 151 12.74 9.69 -4.27
CA ILE A 151 11.56 9.54 -3.40
C ILE A 151 11.42 8.16 -2.78
#